data_AF-A0AAJ3K2R9-F1
#
_entry.id   AF-A0AAJ3K2R9-F1
#
_cell.length_a   1.000
_cell.length_b   1.000
_cell.length_c   1.000
_cell.angle_alpha   90.00
_cell.angle_beta   90.00
_cell.angle_gamma   90.00
#
_symmetry.space_group_name_H-M   'P 1'
#
loop_
_entity.id
_entity.type
_entity.pdbx_description
1 polymer ?
#
loop_
_entity_poly.entity_id
_entity_poly.type
_entity_poly.pdbx_seq_one_letter_code
_entity_poly.pdbx_strand_id
1 'polypeptide(L)'
;MAILAYVGIPGSGKSYEVVSSVILEHFRKGRRIVSNIEGVTQEKLTHYCIKKGDKESNLGEFISVTDEICQQPDFFPYKGATETVCRAGDLICLDEVWRIFPSDKIHENHRSFLAEHRHFTHEKTGECCDLVVINQSISQLPRFIKDRIEMTYQMSKLTALGMSNRYRVDIFTGAKTTKTNKTLQLQRKYDKEIFHLYKSYDGENGKENVVDGRGNILKSFQFKAMIALVLILFIVGIYAFKSFFPSEQESSSKVLIPPRQEEKLVTSLQERKPFSSPTQLKLSDKWRITGELTKNGNAFVILVDNQGNLRLEPRSQFQFSGRMLQGEIDNQIVNYYSGVEK
;
A
#
# COMPACT_ATOMS: atom_id res chain seq x y z
N MET A 1 8.23 17.15 21.13
CA MET A 1 8.89 17.91 20.05
C MET A 1 8.06 17.69 18.80
N ALA A 2 7.61 18.72 18.06
CA ALA A 2 6.53 18.66 17.07
C ALA A 2 6.92 18.99 15.61
N ILE A 3 8.20 19.03 15.26
CA ILE A 3 8.58 19.38 13.88
C ILE A 3 8.34 18.17 12.97
N LEU A 4 7.52 18.35 11.94
CA LEU A 4 7.31 17.35 10.90
C LEU A 4 8.15 17.70 9.68
N ALA A 5 8.94 16.75 9.20
CA ALA A 5 9.77 16.96 8.02
C ALA A 5 9.24 16.20 6.82
N TYR A 6 9.08 16.89 5.69
CA TYR A 6 8.64 16.32 4.42
C TYR A 6 9.79 16.38 3.41
N VAL A 7 10.33 15.24 3.01
CA VAL A 7 11.54 15.14 2.18
C VAL A 7 11.41 14.25 0.96
N GLY A 8 12.26 14.43 -0.04
CA GLY A 8 12.20 13.69 -1.31
C GLY A 8 12.73 14.51 -2.48
N ILE A 9 13.16 13.82 -3.53
CA ILE A 9 13.70 14.47 -4.74
C ILE A 9 12.70 15.47 -5.37
N PRO A 10 13.16 16.43 -6.18
CA PRO A 10 12.26 17.29 -6.96
C PRO A 10 11.21 16.46 -7.73
N GLY A 11 9.96 16.93 -7.77
CA GLY A 11 8.86 16.20 -8.42
C GLY A 11 8.33 14.95 -7.67
N SER A 12 8.81 14.68 -6.45
CA SER A 12 8.34 13.53 -5.64
C SER A 12 6.98 13.71 -4.97
N GLY A 13 6.41 14.93 -5.01
CA GLY A 13 5.08 15.22 -4.43
C GLY A 13 5.10 15.76 -3.00
N LYS A 14 6.19 16.39 -2.56
CA LYS A 14 6.31 16.89 -1.17
C LYS A 14 5.31 18.00 -0.84
N SER A 15 5.34 19.09 -1.61
CA SER A 15 4.43 20.23 -1.44
C SER A 15 2.99 19.79 -1.70
N TYR A 16 2.76 18.85 -2.63
CA TYR A 16 1.45 18.20 -2.80
C TYR A 16 0.95 17.55 -1.51
N GLU A 17 1.78 16.72 -0.85
CA GLU A 17 1.40 16.00 0.36
C GLU A 17 1.09 16.98 1.50
N VAL A 18 1.91 18.04 1.65
CA VAL A 18 1.68 19.06 2.68
C VAL A 18 0.40 19.85 2.39
N VAL A 19 0.16 20.27 1.15
CA VAL A 19 -1.07 20.98 0.78
C VAL A 19 -2.30 20.09 1.00
N SER A 20 -2.27 18.85 0.55
CA SER A 20 -3.41 17.92 0.62
C SER A 20 -3.72 17.40 2.02
N SER A 21 -2.70 16.98 2.76
CA SER A 21 -2.87 16.23 4.00
C SER A 21 -2.57 17.05 5.26
N VAL A 22 -2.00 18.25 5.13
CA VAL A 22 -1.73 19.12 6.29
C VAL A 22 -2.51 20.42 6.17
N ILE A 23 -2.23 21.24 5.15
CA ILE A 23 -2.83 22.58 5.01
C ILE A 23 -4.34 22.45 4.89
N LEU A 24 -4.84 21.68 3.91
CA LEU A 24 -6.27 21.52 3.70
C LEU A 24 -7.01 20.85 4.87
N GLU A 25 -6.34 20.00 5.65
CA GLU A 25 -6.96 19.37 6.81
C GLU A 25 -7.15 20.39 7.95
N HIS A 26 -6.12 21.19 8.23
CA HIS A 26 -6.15 22.17 9.33
C HIS A 26 -6.92 23.44 8.97
N PHE A 27 -6.90 23.82 7.69
CA PHE A 27 -7.69 24.93 7.18
C PHE A 27 -9.19 24.66 7.37
N ARG A 28 -9.65 23.43 7.12
CA ARG A 28 -11.04 23.02 7.39
C ARG A 28 -11.41 23.01 8.87
N LYS A 29 -10.42 22.91 9.76
CA LYS A 29 -10.61 22.97 11.21
C LYS A 29 -10.64 24.41 11.75
N GLY A 30 -10.57 25.42 10.88
CA GLY A 30 -10.58 26.83 11.29
C GLY A 30 -9.22 27.36 11.73
N ARG A 31 -8.14 26.59 11.55
CA ARG A 31 -6.81 26.97 12.03
C ARG A 31 -6.14 27.99 11.11
N ARG A 32 -5.41 28.94 11.70
CA ARG A 32 -4.56 29.87 10.95
C ARG A 32 -3.28 29.19 10.49
N ILE A 33 -2.94 29.38 9.21
CA ILE A 33 -1.84 28.72 8.53
C ILE A 33 -0.95 29.77 7.88
N VAL A 34 0.36 29.68 8.11
CA VAL A 34 1.36 30.56 7.49
C VAL A 34 2.31 29.72 6.65
N SER A 35 2.51 30.08 5.37
CA SER A 35 3.35 29.28 4.48
C SER A 35 3.96 30.08 3.33
N ASN A 36 5.16 29.67 2.90
CA ASN A 36 5.84 30.14 1.68
C ASN A 36 5.68 29.18 0.49
N ILE A 37 4.81 28.16 0.56
CA ILE A 37 4.54 27.30 -0.59
C ILE A 37 3.93 28.15 -1.72
N GLU A 38 4.65 28.23 -2.84
CA GLU A 38 4.28 29.11 -3.95
C GLU A 38 2.89 28.76 -4.52
N GLY A 39 2.10 29.79 -4.80
CA GLY A 39 0.83 29.69 -5.51
C GLY A 39 -0.36 29.22 -4.66
N VAL A 40 -0.16 28.91 -3.38
CA VAL A 40 -1.26 28.69 -2.41
C VAL A 40 -1.82 30.04 -1.98
N THR A 41 -3.14 30.19 -2.03
CA THR A 41 -3.82 31.41 -1.60
C THR A 41 -5.09 31.09 -0.82
N GLN A 42 -5.55 32.04 0.01
CA GLN A 42 -6.80 31.93 0.76
C GLN A 42 -7.97 31.58 -0.16
N GLU A 43 -8.08 32.27 -1.30
CA GLU A 43 -9.20 32.11 -2.24
C GLU A 43 -9.23 30.71 -2.83
N LYS A 44 -8.06 30.16 -3.22
CA LYS A 44 -7.96 28.80 -3.77
C LYS A 44 -8.37 27.75 -2.75
N LEU A 45 -7.93 27.89 -1.50
CA LEU A 45 -8.28 26.96 -0.43
C LEU A 45 -9.76 27.05 -0.07
N THR A 46 -10.29 28.26 0.09
CA THR A 46 -11.71 28.49 0.38
C THR A 46 -12.60 27.94 -0.74
N HIS A 47 -12.31 28.28 -1.99
CA HIS A 47 -13.07 27.77 -3.14
C HIS A 47 -13.03 26.24 -3.22
N TYR A 48 -11.86 25.63 -2.99
CA TYR A 48 -11.74 24.17 -2.96
C TYR A 48 -12.58 23.54 -1.84
N CYS A 49 -12.54 24.10 -0.63
CA CYS A 49 -13.30 23.57 0.52
C CYS A 49 -14.82 23.75 0.33
N ILE A 50 -15.29 24.92 -0.12
CA ILE A 50 -16.71 25.16 -0.42
C ILE A 50 -17.20 24.20 -1.51
N LYS A 51 -16.42 23.98 -2.57
CA LYS A 51 -16.74 23.00 -3.62
C LYS A 51 -16.88 21.56 -3.06
N LYS A 52 -16.18 21.23 -1.98
CA LYS A 52 -16.27 19.93 -1.28
C LYS A 52 -17.38 19.89 -0.22
N GLY A 53 -18.12 20.98 -0.02
CA GLY A 53 -19.25 21.06 0.90
C GLY A 53 -18.91 21.62 2.29
N ASP A 54 -17.70 22.14 2.49
CA ASP A 54 -17.32 22.80 3.74
C ASP A 54 -18.02 24.16 3.89
N LYS A 55 -18.36 24.54 5.13
CA LYS A 55 -18.94 25.86 5.43
C LYS A 55 -17.84 26.90 5.56
N GLU A 56 -17.97 28.01 4.84
CA GLU A 56 -17.00 29.11 4.86
C GLU A 56 -16.71 29.63 6.28
N SER A 57 -17.73 29.71 7.14
CA SER A 57 -17.61 30.14 8.54
C SER A 57 -16.67 29.28 9.41
N ASN A 58 -16.39 28.05 8.97
CA ASN A 58 -15.56 27.10 9.71
C ASN A 58 -14.13 27.06 9.17
N LEU A 59 -13.85 27.75 8.06
CA LEU A 59 -12.55 27.73 7.43
C LEU A 59 -11.58 28.66 8.15
N GLY A 60 -10.30 28.30 8.09
CA GLY A 60 -9.21 29.05 8.69
C GLY A 60 -8.77 30.25 7.86
N GLU A 61 -7.66 30.81 8.28
CA GLU A 61 -6.97 31.90 7.59
C GLU A 61 -5.65 31.36 7.03
N PHE A 62 -5.35 31.65 5.77
CA PHE A 62 -4.09 31.31 5.13
C PHE A 62 -3.31 32.59 4.80
N ILE A 63 -2.06 32.62 5.24
CA ILE A 63 -1.14 33.75 5.06
C ILE A 63 0.04 33.29 4.23
N SER A 64 0.09 33.79 3.00
CA SER A 64 1.22 33.59 2.10
C SER A 64 2.37 34.52 2.50
N VAL A 65 3.57 33.97 2.62
CA VAL A 65 4.80 34.72 2.93
C VAL A 65 5.89 34.38 1.92
N THR A 66 6.86 35.27 1.74
CA THR A 66 8.04 35.00 0.91
C THR A 66 9.18 34.45 1.76
N ASP A 67 10.21 33.92 1.11
CA ASP A 67 11.43 33.45 1.79
C ASP A 67 12.10 34.59 2.57
N GLU A 68 12.10 35.81 2.03
CA GLU A 68 12.68 36.99 2.68
C GLU A 68 11.93 37.40 3.94
N ILE A 69 10.60 37.24 3.95
CA ILE A 69 9.77 37.44 5.15
C ILE A 69 10.10 36.37 6.18
N CYS A 70 10.23 35.10 5.75
CA CYS A 70 10.56 33.98 6.64
C CYS A 70 11.93 34.15 7.32
N GLN A 71 12.86 34.87 6.69
CA GLN A 71 14.19 35.15 7.21
C GLN A 71 14.21 36.28 8.27
N GLN A 72 13.16 37.11 8.35
CA GLN A 72 13.17 38.25 9.27
C GLN A 72 13.16 37.81 10.74
N PRO A 73 13.86 38.52 11.64
CA PRO A 73 13.93 38.18 13.07
C PRO A 73 12.59 38.02 13.78
N ASP A 74 11.55 38.70 13.30
CA ASP A 74 10.19 38.77 13.84
C ASP A 74 9.20 37.88 13.07
N PHE A 75 9.69 36.95 12.24
CA PHE A 75 8.84 36.00 11.54
C PHE A 75 8.11 35.05 12.50
N PHE A 76 8.85 34.43 13.44
CA PHE A 76 8.30 33.51 14.44
C PHE A 76 7.97 34.22 15.75
N PRO A 77 6.96 33.76 16.53
CA PRO A 77 6.74 34.27 17.86
C PRO A 77 7.91 33.87 18.79
N TYR A 78 8.32 34.80 19.65
CA TYR A 78 9.33 34.58 20.69
C TYR A 78 8.92 35.29 21.99
N LYS A 79 9.47 34.86 23.13
CA LYS A 79 9.16 35.47 24.43
C LYS A 79 9.56 36.95 24.44
N GLY A 80 8.61 37.80 24.81
CA GLY A 80 8.79 39.26 24.85
C GLY A 80 8.53 39.98 23.52
N ALA A 81 8.16 39.27 22.46
CA ALA A 81 7.69 39.90 21.23
C ALA A 81 6.29 40.49 21.42
N THR A 82 6.06 41.70 20.89
CA THR A 82 4.72 42.32 20.85
C THR A 82 3.95 41.92 19.60
N GLU A 83 4.61 41.93 18.44
CA GLU A 83 4.03 41.56 17.16
C GLU A 83 5.04 40.76 16.32
N THR A 84 4.59 39.67 15.73
CA THR A 84 5.35 38.80 14.82
C THR A 84 4.44 38.33 13.70
N VAL A 85 5.01 37.90 12.57
CA VAL A 85 4.23 37.45 11.40
C VAL A 85 3.41 36.19 11.74
N CYS A 86 4.08 35.21 12.34
CA CYS A 86 3.45 34.04 12.92
C CYS A 86 2.98 34.35 14.35
N ARG A 87 1.85 33.77 14.74
CA ARG A 87 1.16 33.96 16.01
C ARG A 87 1.05 32.63 16.76
N ALA A 88 0.79 32.71 18.05
CA ALA A 88 0.56 31.54 18.88
C ALA A 88 -0.61 30.69 18.31
N GLY A 89 -0.41 29.38 18.23
CA GLY A 89 -1.34 28.41 17.63
C GLY A 89 -1.29 28.23 16.12
N ASP A 90 -0.52 29.05 15.39
CA ASP A 90 -0.38 28.88 13.94
C ASP A 90 0.15 27.49 13.56
N LEU A 91 -0.34 26.96 12.44
CA LEU A 91 0.36 25.93 11.69
C LEU A 91 1.30 26.60 10.69
N ILE A 92 2.60 26.36 10.81
CA ILE A 92 3.61 27.00 9.97
C ILE A 92 4.19 25.95 9.02
N CYS A 93 4.06 26.16 7.71
CA CYS A 93 4.55 25.24 6.68
C CYS A 93 5.60 25.92 5.82
N LEU A 94 6.86 25.54 5.95
CA LEU A 94 7.97 26.14 5.22
C LEU A 94 8.50 25.21 4.13
N ASP A 95 8.43 25.65 2.87
CA ASP A 95 9.03 24.99 1.72
C ASP A 95 10.47 25.43 1.48
N GLU A 96 11.25 24.52 0.89
CA GLU A 96 12.67 24.70 0.56
C GLU A 96 13.46 25.34 1.72
N VAL A 97 13.32 24.78 2.93
CA VAL A 97 13.80 25.38 4.19
C VAL A 97 15.29 25.74 4.21
N TRP A 98 16.10 25.14 3.34
CA TRP A 98 17.50 25.54 3.15
C TRP A 98 17.65 27.00 2.65
N ARG A 99 16.64 27.59 2.00
CA ARG A 99 16.62 29.00 1.61
C ARG A 99 16.43 29.94 2.80
N ILE A 100 15.69 29.49 3.81
CA ILE A 100 15.40 30.25 5.03
C ILE A 100 16.56 30.08 6.03
N PHE A 101 17.05 28.84 6.16
CA PHE A 101 18.16 28.47 7.04
C PHE A 101 19.29 27.79 6.26
N PRO A 102 20.12 28.57 5.53
CA PRO A 102 21.19 28.00 4.70
C PRO A 102 22.35 27.42 5.50
N SER A 103 22.44 27.70 6.81
CA SER A 103 23.50 27.21 7.68
C SER A 103 23.00 26.98 9.11
N ASP A 104 23.85 26.43 9.98
CA ASP A 104 23.56 26.27 11.41
C ASP A 104 23.53 27.59 12.20
N LYS A 105 23.91 28.72 11.56
CA LYS A 105 23.78 30.07 12.13
C LYS A 105 22.34 30.57 11.97
N ILE A 106 21.45 30.04 12.80
CA ILE A 106 20.05 30.47 12.90
C ILE A 106 19.95 31.66 13.86
N HIS A 107 19.19 32.70 13.49
CA HIS A 107 18.92 33.88 14.31
C HIS A 107 18.35 33.50 15.69
N GLU A 108 18.68 34.27 16.74
CA GLU A 108 18.33 33.94 18.12
C GLU A 108 16.82 33.78 18.34
N ASN A 109 16.01 34.72 17.82
CA ASN A 109 14.55 34.64 17.90
C ASN A 109 13.99 33.36 17.29
N HIS A 110 14.51 32.96 16.12
CA HIS A 110 14.09 31.73 15.44
C HIS A 110 14.54 30.50 16.23
N ARG A 111 15.74 30.51 16.83
CA ARG A 111 16.21 29.44 17.71
C ARG A 111 15.31 29.27 18.94
N SER A 112 14.89 30.39 19.54
CA SER A 112 13.96 30.41 20.67
C SER A 112 12.64 29.74 20.29
N PHE A 113 12.03 30.16 19.18
CA PHE A 113 10.83 29.50 18.65
C PHE A 113 11.04 28.02 18.35
N LEU A 114 12.07 27.65 17.59
CA LEU A 114 12.33 26.27 17.21
C LEU A 114 12.48 25.35 18.44
N ALA A 115 13.09 25.85 19.52
CA ALA A 115 13.22 25.14 20.78
C ALA A 115 11.91 25.00 21.55
N GLU A 116 11.03 26.00 21.49
CA GLU A 116 9.87 26.15 22.37
C GLU A 116 8.53 26.31 21.64
N HIS A 117 8.42 25.94 20.36
CA HIS A 117 7.24 26.20 19.52
C HIS A 117 5.92 25.74 20.15
N ARG A 118 5.92 24.62 20.91
CA ARG A 118 4.73 24.11 21.61
C ARG A 118 4.24 25.00 22.76
N HIS A 119 5.05 25.92 23.27
CA HIS A 119 4.64 26.88 24.31
C HIS A 119 3.87 28.07 23.75
N PHE A 120 3.91 28.28 22.43
CA PHE A 120 3.15 29.34 21.78
C PHE A 120 1.75 28.83 21.46
N THR A 121 0.89 28.88 22.47
CA THR A 121 -0.50 28.39 22.42
C THR A 121 -1.49 29.52 22.23
N HIS A 122 -2.43 29.34 21.31
CA HIS A 122 -3.51 30.29 21.08
C HIS A 122 -4.47 30.31 22.29
N GLU A 123 -4.70 31.50 22.85
CA GLU A 123 -5.38 31.68 24.14
C GLU A 123 -6.79 31.08 24.18
N LYS A 124 -7.52 31.13 23.06
CA LYS A 124 -8.92 30.69 23.01
C LYS A 124 -9.09 29.22 22.59
N THR A 125 -8.21 28.73 21.71
CA THR A 125 -8.38 27.39 21.11
C THR A 125 -7.52 26.34 21.81
N GLY A 126 -6.48 26.76 22.54
CA GLY A 126 -5.53 25.84 23.17
C GLY A 126 -4.59 25.15 22.18
N GLU A 127 -4.65 25.48 20.90
CA GLU A 127 -3.74 24.94 19.90
C GLU A 127 -2.35 25.55 20.06
N CYS A 128 -1.31 24.72 20.13
CA CYS A 128 0.07 25.17 20.09
C CYS A 128 0.56 25.39 18.66
N CYS A 129 1.62 26.17 18.47
CA CYS A 129 2.26 26.23 17.16
C CYS A 129 2.80 24.86 16.72
N ASP A 130 2.56 24.52 15.46
CA ASP A 130 3.17 23.37 14.79
C ASP A 130 4.03 23.83 13.62
N LEU A 131 5.13 23.13 13.38
CA LEU A 131 6.07 23.47 12.31
C LEU A 131 6.25 22.28 11.37
N VAL A 132 5.96 22.51 10.10
CA VAL A 132 6.20 21.60 8.99
C VAL A 132 7.32 22.16 8.14
N VAL A 133 8.37 21.37 7.93
CA VAL A 133 9.52 21.74 7.10
C VAL A 133 9.57 20.84 5.87
N ILE A 134 9.70 21.44 4.69
CA ILE A 134 9.83 20.71 3.42
C ILE A 134 11.22 20.97 2.86
N ASN A 135 11.89 19.91 2.43
CA ASN A 135 13.21 20.01 1.81
C ASN A 135 13.46 18.83 0.86
N GLN A 136 14.52 18.84 0.06
CA GLN A 136 14.83 17.70 -0.81
C GLN A 136 15.37 16.50 -0.02
N SER A 137 16.15 16.77 1.02
CA SER A 137 16.73 15.75 1.90
C SER A 137 16.81 16.26 3.34
N ILE A 138 16.68 15.36 4.31
CA ILE A 138 16.91 15.68 5.72
C ILE A 138 18.33 16.21 5.93
N SER A 139 19.33 15.68 5.22
CA SER A 139 20.73 16.05 5.41
C SER A 139 21.00 17.54 5.19
N GLN A 140 20.20 18.20 4.34
CA GLN A 140 20.30 19.63 4.01
C GLN A 140 19.68 20.54 5.07
N LEU A 141 18.91 19.99 6.03
CA LEU A 141 18.40 20.78 7.13
C LEU A 141 19.51 21.07 8.15
N PRO A 142 19.52 22.28 8.77
CA PRO A 142 20.35 22.59 9.91
C PRO A 142 20.23 21.55 11.02
N ARG A 143 21.34 21.27 11.71
CA ARG A 143 21.37 20.31 12.81
C ARG A 143 20.38 20.67 13.92
N PHE A 144 20.25 21.97 14.21
CA PHE A 144 19.33 22.45 15.22
C PHE A 144 17.86 22.08 14.92
N ILE A 145 17.46 22.09 13.64
CA ILE A 145 16.11 21.66 13.23
C ILE A 145 16.03 20.13 13.27
N LYS A 146 17.03 19.42 12.74
CA LYS A 146 17.06 17.94 12.68
C LYS A 146 16.88 17.29 14.05
N ASP A 147 17.54 17.82 15.07
CA ASP A 147 17.50 17.26 16.44
C ASP A 147 16.11 17.41 17.11
N ARG A 148 15.17 18.13 16.46
CA ARG A 148 13.81 18.39 16.97
C ARG A 148 12.71 17.83 16.07
N ILE A 149 13.07 17.13 15.00
CA ILE A 149 12.12 16.44 14.13
C ILE A 149 11.49 15.28 14.90
N GLU A 150 10.17 15.25 14.93
CA GLU A 150 9.38 14.17 15.52
C GLU A 150 9.18 13.04 14.51
N MET A 151 8.75 13.39 13.31
CA MET A 151 8.47 12.47 12.22
C MET A 151 9.01 13.01 10.91
N THR A 152 9.56 12.11 10.11
CA THR A 152 9.97 12.39 8.73
C THR A 152 9.07 11.61 7.76
N TYR A 153 8.47 12.32 6.81
CA TYR A 153 7.72 11.79 5.68
C TYR A 153 8.59 11.88 4.43
N GLN A 154 9.05 10.74 3.93
CA GLN A 154 9.89 10.68 2.74
C GLN A 154 9.06 10.25 1.52
N MET A 155 8.95 11.16 0.56
CA MET A 155 8.20 10.99 -0.69
C MET A 155 9.07 10.32 -1.75
N SER A 156 8.49 9.36 -2.46
CA SER A 156 9.10 8.69 -3.61
C SER A 156 8.08 8.52 -4.73
N LYS A 157 8.42 8.97 -5.94
CA LYS A 157 7.59 8.77 -7.14
C LYS A 157 7.65 7.30 -7.56
N LEU A 158 6.51 6.68 -7.89
CA LEU A 158 6.46 5.29 -8.34
C LEU A 158 6.63 5.14 -9.87
N THR A 159 7.40 6.04 -10.48
CA THR A 159 7.71 6.04 -11.92
C THR A 159 8.49 4.81 -12.37
N ALA A 160 9.33 4.24 -11.50
CA ALA A 160 10.09 3.01 -11.78
C ALA A 160 9.18 1.80 -12.08
N LEU A 161 7.94 1.82 -11.56
CA LEU A 161 6.91 0.80 -11.80
C LEU A 161 5.90 1.22 -12.89
N GLY A 162 6.17 2.30 -13.64
CA GLY A 162 5.26 2.83 -14.65
C GLY A 162 4.00 3.51 -14.10
N MET A 163 3.87 3.69 -12.78
CA MET A 163 2.70 4.31 -12.13
C MET A 163 2.96 5.78 -11.82
N SER A 164 2.91 6.65 -12.85
CA SER A 164 3.20 8.08 -12.71
C SER A 164 2.17 8.87 -11.89
N ASN A 165 0.96 8.34 -11.69
CA ASN A 165 -0.10 8.96 -10.90
C ASN A 165 -0.10 8.56 -9.41
N ARG A 166 0.91 7.79 -8.98
CA ARG A 166 1.05 7.33 -7.59
C ARG A 166 2.41 7.69 -7.02
N TYR A 167 2.44 7.79 -5.71
CA TYR A 167 3.64 8.04 -4.94
C TYR A 167 3.60 7.20 -3.66
N ARG A 168 4.78 7.05 -3.07
CA ARG A 168 4.98 6.37 -1.80
C ARG A 168 5.42 7.39 -0.76
N VAL A 169 4.88 7.26 0.45
CA VAL A 169 5.30 8.00 1.63
C VAL A 169 5.86 7.00 2.63
N ASP A 170 7.16 7.08 2.86
CA ASP A 170 7.84 6.32 3.92
C ASP A 170 7.90 7.20 5.17
N ILE A 171 7.30 6.75 6.27
CA ILE A 171 7.21 7.51 7.52
C ILE A 171 8.26 6.97 8.49
N PHE A 172 9.06 7.85 9.05
CA PHE A 172 10.12 7.54 10.01
C PHE A 172 9.93 8.34 11.29
N THR A 173 10.28 7.74 12.43
CA THR A 173 10.41 8.46 13.69
C THR A 173 11.77 9.17 13.75
N GLY A 174 11.72 10.47 14.02
CA GLY A 174 12.87 11.36 14.05
C GLY A 174 13.43 11.71 12.67
N ALA A 175 14.65 12.26 12.66
CA ALA A 175 15.36 12.66 11.44
C ALA A 175 16.06 11.50 10.70
N LYS A 176 16.25 10.33 11.34
CA LYS A 176 17.00 9.22 10.75
C LYS A 176 16.09 8.40 9.82
N THR A 177 16.38 8.42 8.51
CA THR A 177 15.62 7.66 7.49
C THR A 177 16.15 6.23 7.28
N THR A 178 16.42 5.51 8.38
CA THR A 178 16.89 4.11 8.34
C THR A 178 15.72 3.13 8.38
N LYS A 179 15.95 1.87 7.97
CA LYS A 179 14.91 0.82 8.06
C LYS A 179 14.39 0.63 9.49
N THR A 180 15.26 0.74 10.50
CA THR A 180 14.89 0.59 11.92
C THR A 180 13.98 1.71 12.41
N ASN A 181 14.19 2.94 11.91
CA ASN A 181 13.37 4.09 12.25
C ASN A 181 12.07 4.18 11.43
N LYS A 182 11.89 3.33 10.42
CA LYS A 182 10.73 3.36 9.53
C LYS A 182 9.53 2.78 10.25
N THR A 183 8.53 3.61 10.48
CA THR A 183 7.29 3.24 11.17
C THR A 183 6.25 2.71 10.19
N LEU A 184 6.08 3.36 9.04
CA LEU A 184 5.01 3.05 8.10
C LEU A 184 5.44 3.31 6.66
N GLN A 185 4.77 2.63 5.73
CA GLN A 185 4.88 2.88 4.31
C GLN A 185 3.48 2.97 3.71
N LEU A 186 3.16 4.12 3.11
CA LEU A 186 1.87 4.36 2.47
C LEU A 186 2.07 4.49 0.97
N GLN A 187 1.13 3.96 0.20
CA GLN A 187 1.00 4.28 -1.23
C GLN A 187 -0.21 5.16 -1.42
N ARG A 188 -0.01 6.28 -2.11
CA ARG A 188 -1.03 7.30 -2.34
C ARG A 188 -1.17 7.54 -3.84
N LYS A 189 -2.31 8.10 -4.22
CA LYS A 189 -2.63 8.49 -5.59
C LYS A 189 -2.80 10.00 -5.63
N TYR A 190 -2.22 10.64 -6.64
CA TYR A 190 -2.42 12.06 -6.84
C TYR A 190 -3.87 12.36 -7.26
N ASP A 191 -4.48 13.31 -6.57
CA ASP A 191 -5.69 14.03 -6.99
C ASP A 191 -5.29 15.24 -7.83
N LYS A 192 -5.86 15.34 -9.04
CA LYS A 192 -5.56 16.41 -9.98
C LYS A 192 -6.02 17.78 -9.48
N GLU A 193 -7.11 17.84 -8.71
CA GLU A 193 -7.67 19.11 -8.25
C GLU A 193 -6.71 19.86 -7.32
N ILE A 194 -5.92 19.12 -6.53
CA ILE A 194 -4.94 19.68 -5.60
C ILE A 194 -3.80 20.41 -6.33
N PHE A 195 -3.41 19.96 -7.52
CA PHE A 195 -2.35 20.64 -8.29
C PHE A 195 -2.73 22.06 -8.73
N HIS A 196 -4.01 22.43 -8.71
CA HIS A 196 -4.43 23.81 -8.98
C HIS A 196 -4.25 24.74 -7.77
N LEU A 197 -4.08 24.16 -6.57
CA LEU A 197 -3.97 24.91 -5.33
C LEU A 197 -2.58 25.48 -5.09
N TYR A 198 -1.55 24.99 -5.77
CA TYR A 198 -0.17 25.43 -5.58
C TYR A 198 0.60 25.40 -6.90
N LYS A 199 1.77 26.04 -6.95
CA LYS A 199 2.66 26.05 -8.11
C LYS A 199 3.85 25.13 -7.84
N SER A 200 4.04 24.12 -8.70
CA SER A 200 5.08 23.10 -8.52
C SER A 200 6.35 23.33 -9.36
N TYR A 201 6.34 24.31 -10.27
CA TYR A 201 7.44 24.63 -11.18
C TYR A 201 7.54 26.14 -11.38
N ASP A 202 8.76 26.67 -11.37
CA ASP A 202 9.06 28.10 -11.61
C ASP A 202 8.79 28.56 -13.06
N GLY A 203 8.29 27.69 -13.95
CA GLY A 203 7.95 28.03 -15.33
C GLY A 203 6.60 27.48 -15.76
N GLU A 204 5.84 28.25 -16.54
CA GLU A 204 4.47 27.93 -17.00
C GLU A 204 4.35 26.58 -17.75
N ASN A 205 5.45 26.01 -18.23
CA ASN A 205 5.48 24.78 -19.04
C ASN A 205 6.66 23.84 -18.71
N GLY A 206 7.10 23.77 -17.45
CA GLY A 206 8.14 22.83 -17.03
C GLY A 206 7.71 21.36 -17.23
N LYS A 207 8.14 20.72 -18.32
CA LYS A 207 7.98 19.27 -18.52
C LYS A 207 9.18 18.52 -17.97
N GLU A 208 8.96 17.67 -16.98
CA GLU A 208 9.96 16.72 -16.49
C GLU A 208 10.22 15.67 -17.58
N ASN A 209 11.29 15.85 -18.35
CA ASN A 209 11.73 14.86 -19.33
C ASN A 209 12.51 13.74 -18.61
N VAL A 210 12.10 12.49 -18.81
CA VAL A 210 12.85 11.33 -18.33
C VAL A 210 14.11 11.21 -19.18
N VAL A 211 15.23 11.72 -18.66
CA VAL A 211 16.54 11.74 -19.34
C VAL A 211 17.07 10.31 -19.55
N ASP A 212 16.79 9.39 -18.61
CA ASP A 212 17.16 7.97 -18.73
C ASP A 212 15.97 7.05 -18.40
N GLY A 213 15.54 6.27 -19.40
CA GLY A 213 14.41 5.33 -19.29
C GLY A 213 14.74 3.98 -18.65
N ARG A 214 16.02 3.70 -18.37
CA ARG A 214 16.48 2.39 -17.81
C ARG A 214 15.91 2.09 -16.43
N GLY A 215 15.51 3.12 -15.67
CA GLY A 215 14.90 2.96 -14.34
C GLY A 215 13.48 2.40 -14.35
N ASN A 216 12.80 2.30 -15.51
CA ASN A 216 11.46 1.73 -15.59
C ASN A 216 11.52 0.21 -15.84
N ILE A 217 11.23 -0.57 -14.80
CA ILE A 217 11.33 -2.03 -14.80
C ILE A 217 10.41 -2.64 -15.87
N LEU A 218 9.22 -2.07 -16.09
CA LEU A 218 8.28 -2.54 -17.11
C LEU A 218 8.81 -2.37 -18.54
N LYS A 219 9.72 -1.42 -18.76
CA LYS A 219 10.35 -1.22 -20.07
C LYS A 219 11.56 -2.14 -20.29
N SER A 220 12.07 -2.80 -19.25
CA SER A 220 13.25 -3.66 -19.36
C SER A 220 12.99 -4.90 -20.23
N PHE A 221 13.96 -5.25 -21.07
CA PHE A 221 13.88 -6.43 -21.95
C PHE A 221 13.73 -7.72 -21.15
N GLN A 222 14.48 -7.85 -20.04
CA GLN A 222 14.43 -9.02 -19.16
C GLN A 222 13.02 -9.25 -18.59
N PHE A 223 12.32 -8.19 -18.19
CA PHE A 223 10.95 -8.29 -17.70
C PHE A 223 9.97 -8.73 -18.80
N LYS A 224 10.09 -8.18 -20.01
CA LYS A 224 9.28 -8.60 -21.17
C LYS A 224 9.54 -10.07 -21.54
N ALA A 225 10.80 -10.50 -21.53
CA ALA A 225 11.20 -11.87 -21.80
C ALA A 225 10.66 -12.84 -20.73
N MET A 226 10.68 -12.46 -19.45
CA MET A 226 10.09 -13.26 -18.37
C MET A 226 8.58 -13.41 -18.52
N ILE A 227 7.85 -12.34 -18.86
CA ILE A 227 6.41 -12.42 -19.15
C ILE A 227 6.13 -13.34 -20.33
N ALA A 228 6.91 -13.23 -21.42
CA ALA A 228 6.77 -14.09 -22.58
C ALA A 228 7.03 -15.56 -22.22
N LEU A 229 8.06 -15.85 -21.41
CA LEU A 229 8.35 -17.19 -20.90
C LEU A 229 7.18 -17.75 -20.09
N VAL A 230 6.62 -16.98 -19.15
CA VAL A 230 5.47 -17.39 -18.33
C VAL A 230 4.26 -17.69 -19.21
N LEU A 231 3.98 -16.87 -20.23
CA LEU A 231 2.90 -17.11 -21.19
C LEU A 231 3.13 -18.37 -22.02
N ILE A 232 4.36 -18.60 -22.49
CA ILE A 232 4.71 -19.82 -23.24
C ILE A 232 4.52 -21.05 -22.35
N LEU A 233 5.02 -21.03 -21.11
CA LEU A 233 4.86 -22.13 -20.16
C LEU A 233 3.38 -22.37 -19.82
N PHE A 234 2.58 -21.31 -19.71
CA PHE A 234 1.14 -21.41 -19.50
C PHE A 234 0.43 -22.08 -20.69
N ILE A 235 0.75 -21.67 -21.92
CA ILE A 235 0.20 -22.27 -23.14
C ILE A 235 0.62 -23.74 -23.27
N VAL A 236 1.90 -24.04 -23.07
CA VAL A 236 2.43 -25.42 -23.07
C VAL A 236 1.74 -26.24 -21.98
N GLY A 237 1.52 -25.68 -20.80
CA GLY A 237 0.78 -26.31 -19.71
C GLY A 237 -0.66 -26.66 -20.11
N ILE A 238 -1.38 -25.77 -20.81
CA ILE A 238 -2.72 -26.06 -21.34
C ILE A 238 -2.69 -27.19 -22.37
N TYR A 239 -1.73 -27.18 -23.30
CA TYR A 239 -1.60 -28.24 -24.31
C TYR A 239 -1.25 -29.58 -23.68
N ALA A 240 -0.31 -29.61 -22.74
CA ALA A 240 0.04 -30.81 -21.99
C ALA A 240 -1.18 -31.33 -21.20
N PHE A 241 -1.92 -30.44 -20.53
CA PHE A 241 -3.14 -30.81 -19.81
C PHE A 241 -4.20 -31.42 -20.75
N LYS A 242 -4.46 -30.82 -21.91
CA LYS A 242 -5.39 -31.39 -22.92
C LYS A 242 -4.91 -32.73 -23.48
N SER A 243 -3.60 -32.94 -23.60
CA SER A 243 -3.03 -34.21 -24.06
C SER A 243 -3.10 -35.32 -23.01
N PHE A 244 -3.07 -34.97 -21.73
CA PHE A 244 -3.19 -35.92 -20.61
C PHE A 244 -4.64 -36.31 -20.31
N PHE A 245 -5.61 -35.48 -20.70
CA PHE A 245 -7.04 -35.78 -20.63
C PHE A 245 -7.62 -35.79 -22.06
N PRO A 246 -7.40 -36.86 -22.85
CA PRO A 246 -8.03 -36.99 -24.15
C PRO A 246 -9.55 -36.95 -23.96
N SER A 247 -10.18 -35.90 -24.49
CA SER A 247 -11.62 -35.87 -24.69
C SER A 247 -11.94 -37.02 -25.63
N GLU A 248 -12.71 -38.02 -25.16
CA GLU A 248 -13.36 -38.98 -26.05
C GLU A 248 -14.14 -38.17 -27.08
N GLN A 249 -13.63 -38.11 -28.31
CA GLN A 249 -14.41 -37.64 -29.43
C GLN A 249 -15.34 -38.79 -29.80
N GLU A 250 -16.63 -38.64 -29.50
CA GLU A 250 -17.67 -39.43 -30.15
C GLU A 250 -17.55 -39.24 -31.66
N SER A 251 -17.03 -40.27 -32.31
CA SER A 251 -16.99 -40.38 -33.76
C SER A 251 -18.42 -40.62 -34.26
N SER A 252 -19.07 -39.53 -34.67
CA SER A 252 -20.29 -39.53 -35.47
C SER A 252 -20.10 -40.41 -36.71
N SER A 253 -20.47 -41.69 -36.61
CA SER A 253 -20.59 -42.60 -37.72
C SER A 253 -21.96 -42.38 -38.35
N LYS A 254 -21.99 -41.84 -39.58
CA LYS A 254 -23.20 -41.78 -40.41
C LYS A 254 -23.72 -43.20 -40.65
N VAL A 255 -24.81 -43.56 -39.99
CA VAL A 255 -25.56 -44.79 -40.31
C VAL A 255 -26.48 -44.50 -41.48
N LEU A 256 -26.14 -45.03 -42.65
CA LEU A 256 -27.06 -45.21 -43.77
C LEU A 256 -27.92 -46.45 -43.46
N ILE A 257 -29.24 -46.25 -43.46
CA ILE A 257 -30.26 -47.26 -43.16
C ILE A 257 -30.51 -48.12 -44.41
N PRO A 258 -30.44 -49.46 -44.33
CA PRO A 258 -31.14 -50.36 -45.25
C PRO A 258 -32.48 -50.82 -44.65
N PRO A 259 -33.47 -51.19 -45.49
CA PRO A 259 -34.85 -51.34 -45.07
C PRO A 259 -35.13 -52.62 -44.29
N ARG A 260 -36.11 -52.46 -43.40
CA ARG A 260 -36.78 -53.40 -42.50
C ARG A 260 -37.28 -54.66 -43.23
N GLN A 261 -36.85 -55.83 -42.75
CA GLN A 261 -37.59 -57.09 -42.92
C GLN A 261 -38.20 -57.48 -41.57
N GLU A 262 -39.50 -57.76 -41.60
CA GLU A 262 -40.25 -58.37 -40.50
C GLU A 262 -40.00 -59.88 -40.49
N GLU A 263 -39.69 -60.47 -39.33
CA GLU A 263 -40.59 -61.40 -38.62
C GLU A 263 -39.90 -62.15 -37.46
N LYS A 264 -40.52 -61.98 -36.29
CA LYS A 264 -40.88 -62.94 -35.21
C LYS A 264 -39.94 -64.06 -34.71
N LEU A 265 -39.92 -64.08 -33.35
CA LEU A 265 -39.84 -65.22 -32.41
C LEU A 265 -38.46 -65.93 -32.33
N VAL A 266 -37.86 -66.28 -31.20
CA VAL A 266 -38.36 -66.70 -29.88
C VAL A 266 -37.29 -66.46 -28.81
N THR A 267 -37.76 -66.16 -27.60
CA THR A 267 -37.15 -66.23 -26.27
C THR A 267 -36.14 -67.36 -26.02
N SER A 268 -35.00 -67.06 -25.40
CA SER A 268 -34.47 -67.87 -24.30
C SER A 268 -33.64 -67.02 -23.33
N LEU A 269 -33.90 -67.24 -22.05
CA LEU A 269 -33.38 -66.52 -20.89
C LEU A 269 -31.97 -67.02 -20.56
N GLN A 270 -31.01 -66.11 -20.38
CA GLN A 270 -29.89 -66.34 -19.48
C GLN A 270 -29.72 -65.14 -18.56
N GLU A 271 -29.74 -65.45 -17.27
CA GLU A 271 -29.73 -64.52 -16.14
C GLU A 271 -28.47 -63.65 -16.12
N ARG A 272 -28.69 -62.34 -15.92
CA ARG A 272 -27.63 -61.38 -15.58
C ARG A 272 -27.19 -61.62 -14.14
N LYS A 273 -25.90 -61.88 -13.90
CA LYS A 273 -25.27 -61.50 -12.63
C LYS A 273 -25.21 -59.96 -12.58
N PRO A 274 -25.68 -59.29 -11.52
CA PRO A 274 -25.53 -57.85 -11.42
C PRO A 274 -24.06 -57.48 -11.26
N PHE A 275 -23.60 -56.57 -12.12
CA PHE A 275 -22.36 -55.82 -11.99
C PHE A 275 -22.40 -55.06 -10.65
N SER A 276 -21.41 -55.27 -9.79
CA SER A 276 -21.24 -54.51 -8.55
C SER A 276 -20.90 -53.05 -8.86
N SER A 277 -21.66 -52.13 -8.26
CA SER A 277 -21.44 -50.68 -8.31
C SER A 277 -20.02 -50.29 -7.84
N PRO A 278 -19.43 -49.19 -8.36
CA PRO A 278 -18.16 -48.68 -7.85
C PRO A 278 -18.31 -48.23 -6.39
N THR A 279 -17.45 -48.76 -5.52
CA THR A 279 -17.39 -48.43 -4.08
C THR A 279 -17.14 -46.94 -3.88
N GLN A 280 -18.14 -46.19 -3.39
CA GLN A 280 -17.91 -44.88 -2.82
C GLN A 280 -17.04 -45.04 -1.57
N LEU A 281 -15.80 -44.51 -1.60
CA LEU A 281 -14.90 -44.55 -0.45
C LEU A 281 -15.53 -43.75 0.70
N LYS A 282 -15.77 -44.43 1.82
CA LYS A 282 -16.39 -43.86 3.03
C LYS A 282 -15.39 -42.97 3.77
N LEU A 283 -15.88 -41.90 4.40
CA LEU A 283 -15.09 -41.10 5.35
C LEU A 283 -14.64 -41.99 6.53
N SER A 284 -13.44 -41.76 7.06
CA SER A 284 -12.92 -42.57 8.16
C SER A 284 -13.70 -42.32 9.43
N ASP A 285 -14.15 -43.40 10.05
CA ASP A 285 -14.78 -43.37 11.37
C ASP A 285 -13.72 -43.38 12.49
N LYS A 286 -12.45 -43.66 12.19
CA LYS A 286 -11.39 -43.88 13.18
C LYS A 286 -10.39 -42.74 13.28
N TRP A 287 -9.91 -42.23 12.14
CA TRP A 287 -8.79 -41.30 12.09
C TRP A 287 -9.23 -39.89 11.70
N ARG A 288 -8.63 -38.88 12.31
CA ARG A 288 -8.77 -37.46 11.95
C ARG A 288 -7.42 -36.79 11.80
N ILE A 289 -7.29 -35.88 10.83
CA ILE A 289 -6.10 -35.02 10.75
C ILE A 289 -6.13 -33.98 11.88
N THR A 290 -5.05 -33.92 12.67
CA THR A 290 -4.90 -32.90 13.73
C THR A 290 -3.87 -31.82 13.40
N GLY A 291 -2.99 -32.04 12.42
CA GLY A 291 -1.99 -31.06 12.00
C GLY A 291 -0.93 -31.62 11.07
N GLU A 292 0.03 -30.78 10.71
CA GLU A 292 1.18 -31.11 9.86
C GLU A 292 2.49 -30.84 10.65
N LEU A 293 3.49 -31.70 10.48
CA LEU A 293 4.80 -31.60 11.13
C LEU A 293 5.91 -31.65 10.08
N THR A 294 6.86 -30.73 10.16
CA THR A 294 8.09 -30.78 9.35
C THR A 294 9.29 -31.00 10.26
N LYS A 295 10.04 -32.08 10.04
CA LYS A 295 11.27 -32.40 10.78
C LYS A 295 12.35 -32.93 9.84
N ASN A 296 13.55 -32.34 9.91
CA ASN A 296 14.71 -32.72 9.09
C ASN A 296 14.42 -32.77 7.58
N GLY A 297 13.62 -31.82 7.07
CA GLY A 297 13.25 -31.75 5.64
C GLY A 297 12.12 -32.69 5.22
N ASN A 298 11.65 -33.58 6.09
CA ASN A 298 10.51 -34.45 5.84
C ASN A 298 9.22 -33.85 6.42
N ALA A 299 8.15 -33.87 5.63
CA ALA A 299 6.82 -33.40 6.01
C ALA A 299 5.89 -34.58 6.29
N PHE A 300 5.14 -34.49 7.39
CA PHE A 300 4.21 -35.52 7.87
C PHE A 300 2.84 -34.91 8.18
N VAL A 301 1.79 -35.70 7.99
CA VAL A 301 0.45 -35.43 8.48
C VAL A 301 0.25 -36.21 9.78
N ILE A 302 -0.22 -35.52 10.81
CA ILE A 302 -0.50 -36.10 12.12
C ILE A 302 -1.98 -36.51 12.14
N LEU A 303 -2.22 -37.80 12.32
CA LEU A 303 -3.52 -38.39 12.53
C LEU A 303 -3.72 -38.69 14.02
N VAL A 304 -4.94 -38.52 14.50
CA VAL A 304 -5.34 -38.89 15.86
C VAL A 304 -6.57 -39.80 15.80
N ASP A 305 -6.62 -40.81 16.68
CA ASP A 305 -7.81 -41.64 16.88
C ASP A 305 -8.67 -41.16 18.06
N ASN A 306 -9.78 -41.85 18.31
CA ASN A 306 -10.70 -41.53 19.41
C ASN A 306 -10.14 -41.78 20.82
N GLN A 307 -9.02 -42.49 20.95
CA GLN A 307 -8.30 -42.75 22.19
C GLN A 307 -7.15 -41.77 22.42
N GLY A 308 -6.86 -40.89 21.44
CA GLY A 308 -5.77 -39.92 21.49
C GLY A 308 -4.42 -40.46 21.01
N ASN A 309 -4.40 -41.67 20.42
CA ASN A 309 -3.18 -42.20 19.82
C ASN A 309 -2.83 -41.42 18.56
N LEU A 310 -1.54 -41.14 18.38
CA LEU A 310 -1.03 -40.40 17.22
C LEU A 310 -0.41 -41.34 16.20
N ARG A 311 -0.70 -41.11 14.93
CA ARG A 311 -0.08 -41.78 13.78
C ARG A 311 0.47 -40.72 12.83
N LEU A 312 1.71 -40.90 12.37
CA LEU A 312 2.36 -40.00 11.43
C LEU A 312 2.40 -40.65 10.06
N GLU A 313 1.90 -39.94 9.05
CA GLU A 313 1.94 -40.40 7.67
C GLU A 313 2.67 -39.40 6.77
N PRO A 314 3.43 -39.84 5.75
CA PRO A 314 4.12 -38.94 4.85
C PRO A 314 3.16 -37.98 4.16
N ARG A 315 3.50 -36.69 4.12
CA ARG A 315 2.67 -35.66 3.47
C ARG A 315 2.41 -35.91 1.99
N SER A 316 3.27 -36.68 1.33
CA SER A 316 3.14 -37.10 -0.07
C SER A 316 1.96 -38.03 -0.34
N GLN A 317 1.42 -38.70 0.69
CA GLN A 317 0.23 -39.55 0.57
C GLN A 317 -1.09 -38.76 0.64
N PHE A 318 -1.03 -37.46 0.90
CA PHE A 318 -2.19 -36.59 1.07
C PHE A 318 -2.31 -35.60 -0.08
N GLN A 319 -3.54 -35.40 -0.53
CA GLN A 319 -3.92 -34.47 -1.58
C GLN A 319 -4.44 -33.15 -0.98
N PHE A 320 -4.39 -32.07 -1.77
CA PHE A 320 -4.79 -30.70 -1.38
C PHE A 320 -3.94 -30.12 -0.24
N SER A 321 -4.34 -28.96 0.30
CA SER A 321 -3.64 -28.21 1.35
C SER A 321 -4.61 -27.48 2.28
N GLY A 322 -4.11 -27.01 3.43
CA GLY A 322 -4.92 -26.33 4.43
C GLY A 322 -6.06 -27.22 4.93
N ARG A 323 -7.24 -26.65 5.19
CA ARG A 323 -8.40 -27.42 5.69
C ARG A 323 -9.02 -28.40 4.67
N MET A 324 -8.54 -28.40 3.43
CA MET A 324 -8.97 -29.35 2.40
C MET A 324 -8.06 -30.58 2.32
N LEU A 325 -6.99 -30.66 3.13
CA LEU A 325 -6.08 -31.80 3.16
C LEU A 325 -6.85 -33.10 3.42
N GLN A 326 -6.66 -34.08 2.55
CA GLN A 326 -7.24 -35.41 2.70
C GLN A 326 -6.30 -36.50 2.18
N GLY A 327 -6.38 -37.68 2.76
CA GLY A 327 -5.61 -38.86 2.34
C GLY A 327 -6.44 -40.13 2.48
N GLU A 328 -6.03 -41.20 1.82
CA GLU A 328 -6.63 -42.52 1.98
C GLU A 328 -5.81 -43.33 2.98
N ILE A 329 -6.45 -43.75 4.08
CA ILE A 329 -5.84 -44.56 5.13
C ILE A 329 -6.81 -45.71 5.41
N ASP A 330 -6.30 -46.94 5.38
CA ASP A 330 -7.09 -48.15 5.64
C ASP A 330 -8.37 -48.23 4.76
N ASN A 331 -8.26 -47.86 3.47
CA ASN A 331 -9.36 -47.75 2.49
C ASN A 331 -10.49 -46.78 2.89
N GLN A 332 -10.18 -45.79 3.74
CA GLN A 332 -11.09 -44.74 4.16
C GLN A 332 -10.50 -43.35 3.90
N ILE A 333 -11.36 -42.38 3.61
CA ILE A 333 -10.92 -40.99 3.43
C ILE A 333 -10.73 -40.34 4.80
N VAL A 334 -9.52 -39.86 5.09
CA VAL A 334 -9.15 -39.15 6.31
C VAL A 334 -8.90 -37.69 6.01
N ASN A 335 -9.59 -36.78 6.71
CA ASN A 335 -9.43 -35.33 6.60
C ASN A 335 -9.60 -34.66 7.99
N TYR A 336 -9.67 -33.33 8.04
CA TYR A 336 -9.88 -32.59 9.30
C TYR A 336 -11.27 -32.80 9.94
N TYR A 337 -12.23 -33.34 9.17
CA TYR A 337 -13.62 -33.53 9.56
C TYR A 337 -14.01 -35.02 9.66
N SER A 338 -13.06 -35.93 9.48
CA SER A 338 -13.24 -37.37 9.70
C SER A 338 -13.00 -37.74 11.17
N GLY A 339 -13.31 -38.98 11.53
CA GLY A 339 -13.32 -39.45 12.91
C GLY A 339 -14.64 -39.10 13.60
N VAL A 340 -15.06 -39.94 14.56
CA VAL A 340 -16.30 -39.71 15.32
C VAL A 340 -16.17 -38.46 16.18
N GLU A 341 -17.17 -37.58 16.16
CA GLU A 341 -17.33 -36.49 17.12
C GLU A 341 -17.36 -37.04 18.56
N LYS A 342 -16.75 -36.30 19.47
CA LYS A 342 -16.91 -36.51 20.91
C LYS A 342 -17.64 -35.33 21.51
#